data_AF-A0A7V8J0K0-F1
#
_entry.id   AF-A0A7V8J0K0-F1
#
_cell.length_a   1.000
_cell.length_b   1.000
_cell.length_c   1.000
_cell.angle_alpha   90.00
_cell.angle_beta   90.00
_cell.angle_gamma   90.00
#
_symmetry.space_group_name_H-M   'P 1'
#
loop_
_entity.id
_entity.type
_entity.pdbx_description
1 polymer ?
#
loop_
_entity_poly.entity_id
_entity_poly.type
_entity_poly.pdbx_seq_one_letter_code
_entity_poly.pdbx_strand_id
1 'polypeptide(L)'
;MKRPPSRVPDVKPPTDEDDRPEVKALFSNLKSSLPALSQLLEDCSSHGDYEDPVYRFYHASYKAYDVQHSTLRIVAALQALAPKRKLNSWFLQIVTEGTGKEFDPEHNQRWQAVVRPILEAFFHARFMLEMAMRYGRTLEHAPNMLPSGWAALLYLFNLR
;
A
#
# COMPACT_ATOMS: atom_id res chain seq x y z
N MET A 1 61.94 -20.58 12.31
CA MET A 1 60.57 -20.56 12.88
C MET A 1 59.62 -19.94 11.86
N LYS A 2 58.67 -20.70 11.31
CA LYS A 2 57.65 -20.19 10.38
C LYS A 2 56.50 -19.57 11.20
N ARG A 3 56.12 -18.31 10.91
CA ARG A 3 54.93 -17.69 11.50
C ARG A 3 53.68 -18.49 11.11
N PRO A 4 52.72 -18.71 12.03
CA PRO A 4 51.46 -19.34 11.69
C PRO A 4 50.62 -18.41 10.80
N PRO A 5 49.78 -18.95 9.90
CA PRO A 5 48.91 -18.13 9.06
C PRO A 5 47.87 -17.41 9.93
N SER A 6 47.79 -16.09 9.75
CA SER A 6 46.74 -15.24 10.32
C SER A 6 45.39 -15.71 9.80
N ARG A 7 44.53 -16.25 10.67
CA ARG A 7 43.11 -16.44 10.37
C ARG A 7 42.46 -15.05 10.30
N VAL A 8 42.31 -14.54 9.09
CA VAL A 8 41.36 -13.46 8.84
C VAL A 8 39.96 -14.04 9.06
N PRO A 9 39.12 -13.48 9.94
CA PRO A 9 37.75 -13.95 10.09
C PRO A 9 37.04 -13.79 8.74
N ASP A 10 36.25 -14.80 8.38
CA ASP A 10 35.42 -14.82 7.18
C ASP A 10 34.31 -13.78 7.34
N VAL A 11 34.63 -12.52 6.99
CA VAL A 11 33.64 -11.43 6.98
C VAL A 11 32.74 -11.70 5.78
N LYS A 12 31.57 -12.29 6.04
CA LYS A 12 30.50 -12.38 5.04
C LYS A 12 30.33 -10.99 4.40
N PRO A 13 30.25 -10.91 3.06
CA PRO A 13 30.02 -9.64 2.40
C PRO A 13 28.77 -8.98 3.00
N PRO A 14 28.73 -7.64 3.12
CA PRO A 14 27.55 -6.96 3.64
C PRO A 14 26.33 -7.39 2.82
N THR A 15 25.40 -8.07 3.45
CA THR A 15 24.12 -8.39 2.84
C THR A 15 23.34 -7.09 2.72
N ASP A 16 22.73 -6.85 1.55
CA ASP A 16 21.84 -5.71 1.34
C ASP A 16 20.50 -5.98 2.04
N GLU A 17 20.51 -6.28 3.34
CA GLU A 17 19.31 -6.63 4.12
C GLU A 17 19.10 -5.65 5.27
N ASP A 18 17.88 -5.14 5.38
CA ASP A 18 17.46 -4.26 6.46
C ASP A 18 17.22 -5.08 7.74
N ASP A 19 18.12 -4.92 8.71
CA ASP A 19 18.11 -5.69 9.95
C ASP A 19 17.13 -5.18 11.02
N ARG A 20 16.41 -4.08 10.75
CA ARG A 20 15.45 -3.52 11.72
C ARG A 20 14.32 -4.52 11.99
N PRO A 21 14.08 -4.91 13.26
CA PRO A 21 13.08 -5.92 13.60
C PRO A 21 11.67 -5.61 13.06
N GLU A 22 11.28 -4.34 13.07
CA GLU A 22 10.00 -3.88 12.57
C GLU A 22 9.85 -3.98 11.05
N VAL A 23 10.94 -3.82 10.30
CA VAL A 23 10.96 -3.99 8.84
C VAL A 23 10.89 -5.48 8.49
N LYS A 24 11.66 -6.32 9.20
CA LYS A 24 11.59 -7.78 9.04
C LYS A 24 10.21 -8.34 9.36
N ALA A 25 9.58 -7.85 10.43
CA ALA A 25 8.21 -8.24 10.80
C ALA A 25 7.19 -7.83 9.73
N LEU A 26 7.27 -6.59 9.23
CA LEU A 26 6.42 -6.11 8.14
C LEU A 26 6.59 -6.98 6.89
N PHE A 27 7.84 -7.26 6.50
CA PHE A 27 8.13 -8.07 5.32
C PHE A 27 7.61 -9.51 5.47
N SER A 28 7.80 -10.14 6.63
CA SER A 28 7.27 -11.47 6.92
C SER A 28 5.75 -11.53 6.82
N ASN A 29 5.05 -10.54 7.39
CA ASN A 29 3.60 -10.43 7.31
C ASN A 29 3.13 -10.20 5.87
N LEU A 30 3.84 -9.37 5.11
CA LEU A 30 3.59 -9.15 3.70
C LEU A 30 3.68 -10.45 2.90
N LYS A 31 4.76 -11.22 3.05
CA LYS A 31 4.94 -12.52 2.37
C LYS A 31 3.80 -13.48 2.70
N SER A 32 3.41 -13.55 3.97
CA SER A 32 2.31 -14.42 4.44
C SER A 32 0.94 -13.98 3.92
N SER A 33 0.75 -12.69 3.65
CA SER A 33 -0.53 -12.13 3.21
C SER A 33 -0.68 -12.06 1.68
N LEU A 34 0.35 -12.42 0.91
CA LEU A 34 0.36 -12.32 -0.56
C LEU A 34 -0.86 -12.95 -1.25
N PRO A 35 -1.34 -14.16 -0.88
CA PRO A 35 -2.53 -14.72 -1.51
C PRO A 35 -3.78 -13.85 -1.32
N ALA A 36 -4.00 -13.39 -0.09
CA ALA A 36 -5.15 -12.54 0.25
C ALA A 36 -5.06 -11.16 -0.41
N LEU A 37 -3.87 -10.54 -0.41
CA LEU A 37 -3.63 -9.26 -1.08
C LEU A 37 -3.78 -9.38 -2.61
N SER A 38 -3.42 -10.53 -3.19
CA SER A 38 -3.60 -10.81 -4.62
C SER A 38 -5.08 -10.85 -4.99
N GLN A 39 -5.88 -11.59 -4.21
CA GLN A 39 -7.32 -11.68 -4.43
C GLN A 39 -7.96 -10.30 -4.27
N LEU A 40 -7.58 -9.55 -3.24
CA LEU A 40 -8.09 -8.21 -3.02
C LEU A 40 -7.77 -7.27 -4.19
N LEU A 41 -6.56 -7.34 -4.76
CA LEU A 41 -6.19 -6.53 -5.90
C LEU A 41 -7.00 -6.91 -7.15
N GLU A 42 -7.29 -8.19 -7.35
CA GLU A 42 -8.15 -8.66 -8.44
C GLU A 42 -9.59 -8.16 -8.27
N ASP A 43 -10.18 -8.32 -7.08
CA ASP A 43 -11.52 -7.83 -6.76
C ASP A 43 -11.62 -6.31 -7.04
N CYS A 44 -10.69 -5.53 -6.49
CA CYS A 44 -10.61 -4.09 -6.67
C CYS A 44 -10.20 -3.64 -8.09
N SER A 45 -9.95 -4.58 -9.01
CA SER A 45 -9.71 -4.33 -10.44
C SER A 45 -10.88 -4.76 -11.31
N SER A 46 -11.96 -5.26 -10.72
CA SER A 46 -13.14 -5.70 -11.44
C SER A 46 -13.88 -4.54 -12.11
N HIS A 47 -14.76 -4.88 -13.06
CA HIS A 47 -15.65 -3.90 -13.68
C HIS A 47 -16.47 -3.12 -12.64
N GLY A 48 -16.98 -3.79 -11.61
CA GLY A 48 -17.85 -3.16 -10.60
C GLY A 48 -17.11 -2.30 -9.57
N ASP A 49 -15.88 -2.68 -9.21
CA ASP A 49 -15.11 -1.98 -8.17
C ASP A 49 -14.12 -0.94 -8.73
N TYR A 50 -13.84 -0.99 -10.04
CA TYR A 50 -12.90 -0.07 -10.68
C TYR A 50 -13.48 0.61 -11.92
N GLU A 51 -13.82 -0.16 -12.95
CA GLU A 51 -14.15 0.43 -14.26
C GLU A 51 -15.43 1.28 -14.21
N ASP A 52 -16.56 0.72 -13.75
CA ASP A 52 -17.84 1.44 -13.65
C ASP A 52 -17.70 2.66 -12.71
N PRO A 53 -17.26 2.57 -11.44
CA PRO A 53 -17.23 3.75 -10.56
C PRO A 53 -16.30 4.86 -11.06
N VAL A 54 -15.13 4.53 -11.63
CA VAL A 54 -14.22 5.55 -12.21
C VAL A 54 -14.82 6.17 -13.47
N TYR A 55 -15.40 5.38 -14.36
CA TYR A 55 -16.11 5.89 -15.53
C TYR A 55 -17.30 6.80 -15.15
N ARG A 56 -18.04 6.43 -14.10
CA ARG A 56 -19.23 7.15 -13.61
C ARG A 56 -18.92 8.55 -13.09
N PHE A 57 -17.68 8.82 -12.73
CA PHE A 57 -17.21 10.18 -12.47
C PHE A 57 -17.48 11.12 -13.65
N TYR A 58 -17.25 10.67 -14.89
CA TYR A 58 -17.46 11.49 -16.09
C TYR A 58 -18.94 11.71 -16.43
N HIS A 59 -19.84 10.97 -15.78
CA HIS A 59 -21.29 11.06 -15.94
C HIS A 59 -22.01 11.68 -14.75
N ALA A 60 -21.28 12.23 -13.78
CA ALA A 60 -21.84 12.76 -12.53
C ALA A 60 -22.82 11.78 -11.85
N SER A 61 -22.49 10.49 -11.88
CA SER A 61 -23.36 9.44 -11.35
C SER A 61 -22.93 9.05 -9.94
N TYR A 62 -23.91 8.92 -9.04
CA TYR A 62 -23.70 8.52 -7.64
C TYR A 62 -22.87 7.23 -7.48
N LYS A 63 -22.84 6.36 -8.48
CA LYS A 63 -22.02 5.14 -8.48
C LYS A 63 -20.51 5.40 -8.34
N ALA A 64 -20.04 6.62 -8.64
CA ALA A 64 -18.64 6.97 -8.38
C ALA A 64 -18.28 6.88 -6.88
N TYR A 65 -19.27 6.91 -5.99
CA TYR A 65 -19.10 6.77 -4.54
C TYR A 65 -18.80 5.32 -4.13
N ASP A 66 -19.12 4.33 -4.97
CA ASP A 66 -19.00 2.91 -4.64
C ASP A 66 -17.54 2.49 -4.44
N VAL A 67 -16.60 3.22 -5.05
CA VAL A 67 -15.15 2.98 -4.91
C VAL A 67 -14.63 3.14 -3.47
N GLN A 68 -15.38 3.82 -2.60
CA GLN A 68 -15.07 3.94 -1.18
C GLN A 68 -14.99 2.58 -0.49
N HIS A 69 -15.85 1.63 -0.89
CA HIS A 69 -15.84 0.28 -0.33
C HIS A 69 -14.51 -0.42 -0.58
N SER A 70 -14.04 -0.39 -1.83
CA SER A 70 -12.72 -0.92 -2.21
C SER A 70 -11.58 -0.18 -1.50
N THR A 71 -11.66 1.15 -1.39
CA THR A 71 -10.68 1.95 -0.64
C THR A 71 -10.54 1.47 0.81
N LEU A 72 -11.64 1.29 1.52
CA LEU A 72 -11.64 0.85 2.92
C LEU A 72 -11.13 -0.58 3.08
N ARG A 73 -11.49 -1.50 2.17
CA ARG A 73 -10.96 -2.88 2.15
C ARG A 73 -9.44 -2.89 1.99
N ILE A 74 -8.92 -2.08 1.07
CA ILE A 74 -7.48 -1.95 0.84
C ILE A 74 -6.77 -1.40 2.07
N VAL A 75 -7.28 -0.30 2.64
CA VAL A 75 -6.70 0.32 3.85
C VAL A 75 -6.68 -0.67 5.02
N ALA A 76 -7.77 -1.43 5.23
CA ALA A 76 -7.83 -2.45 6.27
C ALA A 76 -6.78 -3.56 6.06
N ALA A 77 -6.63 -4.05 4.83
CA ALA A 77 -5.64 -5.07 4.51
C ALA A 77 -4.20 -4.58 4.69
N LEU A 78 -3.90 -3.34 4.28
CA LEU A 78 -2.60 -2.71 4.51
C LEU A 78 -2.33 -2.53 6.00
N GLN A 79 -3.30 -2.03 6.77
CA GLN A 79 -3.16 -1.87 8.22
C GLN A 79 -2.91 -3.20 8.95
N ALA A 80 -3.49 -4.30 8.46
CA ALA A 80 -3.30 -5.63 9.02
C ALA A 80 -1.86 -6.18 8.86
N LEU A 81 -1.05 -5.63 7.94
CA LEU A 81 0.35 -6.02 7.79
C LEU A 81 1.21 -5.61 8.99
N ALA A 82 0.83 -4.53 9.69
CA ALA A 82 1.49 -4.06 10.90
C ALA A 82 0.46 -3.43 11.86
N PRO A 83 -0.39 -4.24 12.54
CA PRO A 83 -1.59 -3.76 13.23
C PRO A 83 -1.29 -2.85 14.43
N LYS A 84 -0.06 -2.90 14.97
CA LYS A 84 0.38 -2.05 16.09
C LYS A 84 0.92 -0.69 15.65
N ARG A 85 1.08 -0.45 14.34
CA ARG A 85 1.58 0.81 13.80
C ARG A 85 0.46 1.60 13.17
N LYS A 86 0.49 2.93 13.31
CA LYS A 86 -0.36 3.80 12.51
C LYS A 86 0.21 3.93 11.11
N LEU A 87 -0.67 3.91 10.11
CA LEU A 87 -0.31 4.31 8.75
C LEU A 87 0.08 5.79 8.70
N ASN A 88 0.78 6.19 7.64
CA ASN A 88 1.25 7.54 7.41
C ASN A 88 0.10 8.56 7.51
N SER A 89 0.36 9.70 8.16
CA SER A 89 -0.67 10.70 8.43
C SER A 89 -1.23 11.36 7.17
N TRP A 90 -0.41 11.60 6.15
CA TRP A 90 -0.88 12.18 4.89
C TRP A 90 -1.74 11.18 4.11
N PHE A 91 -1.34 9.90 4.11
CA PHE A 91 -2.16 8.84 3.54
C PHE A 91 -3.52 8.73 4.25
N LEU A 92 -3.53 8.74 5.58
CA LEU A 92 -4.79 8.70 6.35
C LEU A 92 -5.66 9.93 6.14
N GLN A 93 -5.05 11.11 5.95
CA GLN A 93 -5.79 12.32 5.58
C GLN A 93 -6.51 12.15 4.25
N ILE A 94 -5.80 11.70 3.20
CA ILE A 94 -6.39 11.42 1.89
C ILE A 94 -7.56 10.43 2.01
N VAL A 95 -7.37 9.33 2.75
CA VAL A 95 -8.43 8.33 2.98
C VAL A 95 -9.64 8.96 3.70
N THR A 96 -9.41 9.78 4.72
CA THR A 96 -10.48 10.44 5.48
C THR A 96 -11.26 11.43 4.62
N GLU A 97 -10.57 12.16 3.75
CA GLU A 97 -11.20 13.14 2.85
C GLU A 97 -12.01 12.46 1.74
N GLY A 98 -11.60 11.26 1.30
CA GLY A 98 -12.24 10.51 0.21
C GLY A 98 -13.22 9.40 0.64
N THR A 99 -13.41 9.11 1.93
CA THR A 99 -14.31 8.04 2.39
C THR A 99 -15.38 8.53 3.38
N GLY A 100 -16.40 7.70 3.64
CA GLY A 100 -17.53 8.04 4.51
C GLY A 100 -18.47 9.10 3.91
N LYS A 101 -18.46 9.28 2.59
CA LYS A 101 -19.33 10.23 1.88
C LYS A 101 -20.61 9.54 1.46
N GLU A 102 -21.73 10.18 1.76
CA GLU A 102 -23.04 9.83 1.22
C GLU A 102 -23.34 10.72 0.01
N PHE A 103 -24.06 10.17 -0.97
CA PHE A 103 -24.45 10.93 -2.15
C PHE A 103 -25.56 11.92 -1.79
N ASP A 104 -25.34 13.18 -2.14
CA ASP A 104 -26.34 14.25 -2.13
C ASP A 104 -26.50 14.77 -3.58
N PRO A 105 -27.73 14.87 -4.12
CA PRO A 105 -27.96 15.51 -5.42
C PRO A 105 -27.32 16.89 -5.57
N GLU A 106 -27.18 17.68 -4.49
CA GLU A 106 -26.49 18.98 -4.51
C GLU A 106 -25.00 18.86 -4.84
N HIS A 107 -24.38 17.71 -4.56
CA HIS A 107 -22.99 17.45 -4.94
C HIS A 107 -22.77 17.59 -6.44
N ASN A 108 -23.78 17.37 -7.28
CA ASN A 108 -23.67 17.52 -8.73
C ASN A 108 -23.28 18.94 -9.15
N GLN A 109 -23.68 19.97 -8.38
CA GLN A 109 -23.30 21.36 -8.65
C GLN A 109 -21.81 21.64 -8.43
N ARG A 110 -21.16 20.82 -7.59
CA ARG A 110 -19.73 20.92 -7.25
C ARG A 110 -19.04 19.58 -7.44
N TRP A 111 -19.47 18.81 -8.45
CA TRP A 111 -19.16 17.38 -8.60
C TRP A 111 -17.67 17.07 -8.46
N GLN A 112 -16.84 17.80 -9.19
CA GLN A 112 -15.39 17.58 -9.18
C GLN A 112 -14.78 17.84 -7.80
N ALA A 113 -15.25 18.86 -7.07
CA ALA A 113 -14.72 19.18 -5.75
C ALA A 113 -15.08 18.09 -4.72
N VAL A 114 -16.24 17.44 -4.88
CA VAL A 114 -16.71 16.39 -3.95
C VAL A 114 -16.12 15.03 -4.29
N VAL A 115 -16.07 14.66 -5.57
CA VAL A 115 -15.80 13.27 -5.97
C VAL A 115 -14.33 13.03 -6.33
N ARG A 116 -13.55 14.06 -6.69
CA ARG A 116 -12.11 13.89 -6.91
C ARG A 116 -11.39 13.34 -5.67
N PRO A 117 -11.65 13.81 -4.43
CA PRO A 117 -11.06 13.22 -3.22
C PRO A 117 -11.41 11.73 -3.04
N ILE A 118 -12.62 11.31 -3.43
CA ILE A 118 -13.06 9.91 -3.36
C ILE A 118 -12.19 9.04 -4.27
N LEU A 119 -12.02 9.45 -5.53
CA LEU A 119 -11.17 8.74 -6.48
C LEU A 119 -9.69 8.78 -6.08
N GLU A 120 -9.21 9.93 -5.59
CA GLU A 120 -7.84 10.10 -5.12
C GLU A 120 -7.51 9.13 -3.99
N ALA A 121 -8.40 9.00 -3.01
CA ALA A 121 -8.24 8.03 -1.93
C ALA A 121 -8.16 6.59 -2.44
N PHE A 122 -9.03 6.21 -3.39
CA PHE A 122 -8.95 4.91 -4.02
C PHE A 122 -7.62 4.68 -4.74
N PHE A 123 -7.17 5.63 -5.57
CA PHE A 123 -5.94 5.48 -6.34
C PHE A 123 -4.70 5.40 -5.44
N HIS A 124 -4.63 6.20 -4.37
CA HIS A 124 -3.53 6.12 -3.41
C HIS A 124 -3.55 4.80 -2.64
N ALA A 125 -4.72 4.31 -2.20
CA ALA A 125 -4.85 3.03 -1.53
C ALA A 125 -4.43 1.88 -2.46
N ARG A 126 -4.95 1.88 -3.70
CA ARG A 126 -4.63 0.89 -4.73
C ARG A 126 -3.14 0.89 -5.08
N PHE A 127 -2.52 2.06 -5.25
CA PHE A 127 -1.08 2.17 -5.47
C PHE A 127 -0.28 1.47 -4.36
N MET A 128 -0.65 1.69 -3.09
CA MET A 128 0.02 1.03 -1.96
C MET A 128 -0.17 -0.49 -1.99
N LEU A 129 -1.36 -0.98 -2.34
CA LEU A 129 -1.60 -2.41 -2.53
C LEU A 129 -0.77 -2.99 -3.68
N GLU A 130 -0.67 -2.30 -4.80
CA GLU A 130 0.14 -2.71 -5.94
C GLU A 130 1.63 -2.76 -5.57
N MET A 131 2.12 -1.80 -4.79
CA MET A 131 3.51 -1.82 -4.28
C MET A 131 3.72 -2.99 -3.31
N ALA A 132 2.78 -3.24 -2.40
CA ALA A 132 2.82 -4.40 -1.50
C ALA A 132 2.90 -5.71 -2.30
N MET A 133 2.04 -5.89 -3.28
CA MET A 133 2.00 -7.07 -4.13
C MET A 133 3.27 -7.24 -4.95
N ARG A 134 3.73 -6.18 -5.62
CA ARG A 134 4.93 -6.20 -6.46
C ARG A 134 6.14 -6.60 -5.63
N TYR A 135 6.42 -5.88 -4.54
CA TYR A 135 7.64 -6.09 -3.78
C TYR A 135 7.58 -7.31 -2.87
N GLY A 136 6.40 -7.71 -2.37
CA GLY A 136 6.24 -8.98 -1.68
C GLY A 136 6.52 -10.18 -2.59
N ARG A 137 6.18 -10.10 -3.89
CA ARG A 137 6.50 -11.15 -4.86
C ARG A 137 7.96 -11.15 -5.29
N THR A 138 8.55 -9.99 -5.57
CA THR A 138 9.87 -9.92 -6.22
C THR A 138 11.05 -9.90 -5.25
N LEU A 139 10.86 -9.43 -4.01
CA LEU A 139 11.95 -9.39 -3.03
C LEU A 139 12.06 -10.73 -2.30
N GLU A 140 13.30 -11.16 -2.08
CA GLU A 140 13.62 -12.32 -1.24
C GLU A 140 13.76 -11.94 0.24
N HIS A 141 14.29 -10.74 0.50
CA HIS A 141 14.46 -10.12 1.80
C HIS A 141 14.17 -8.61 1.71
N ALA A 142 14.02 -7.93 2.84
CA ALA A 142 13.87 -6.48 2.87
C ALA A 142 15.22 -5.80 2.58
N PRO A 143 15.38 -5.02 1.50
CA PRO A 143 16.69 -4.49 1.13
C PRO A 143 17.04 -3.16 1.83
N ASN A 144 18.35 -2.88 2.02
CA ASN A 144 18.82 -1.54 2.44
C ASN A 144 18.87 -0.58 1.26
N MET A 145 19.13 -1.07 0.05
CA MET A 145 18.89 -0.32 -1.18
C MET A 145 17.39 -0.28 -1.41
N LEU A 146 16.81 0.91 -1.51
CA LEU A 146 15.36 1.09 -1.45
C LEU A 146 14.79 1.45 -2.83
N PRO A 147 14.38 0.46 -3.65
CA PRO A 147 13.51 0.72 -4.78
C PRO A 147 12.31 1.56 -4.34
N SER A 148 11.90 2.53 -5.15
CA SER A 148 10.91 3.54 -4.74
C SER A 148 9.59 2.98 -4.24
N GLY A 149 9.12 1.84 -4.77
CA GLY A 149 7.88 1.24 -4.28
C GLY A 149 8.02 0.50 -2.95
N TRP A 150 9.17 -0.12 -2.67
CA TRP A 150 9.47 -0.63 -1.33
C TRP A 150 9.63 0.53 -0.34
N ALA A 151 10.30 1.60 -0.75
CA ALA A 151 10.37 2.83 0.03
C ALA A 151 8.98 3.41 0.35
N ALA A 152 8.05 3.41 -0.61
CA ALA A 152 6.69 3.89 -0.42
C ALA A 152 5.95 3.10 0.67
N LEU A 153 6.11 1.77 0.71
CA LEU A 153 5.56 0.95 1.79
C LEU A 153 6.19 1.28 3.14
N LEU A 154 7.51 1.45 3.20
CA LEU A 154 8.15 1.86 4.46
C LEU A 154 7.64 3.22 4.95
N TYR A 155 7.45 4.19 4.05
CA TYR A 155 6.81 5.47 4.39
C TYR A 155 5.38 5.29 4.87
N LEU A 156 4.59 4.43 4.23
CA LEU A 156 3.23 4.12 4.64
C LEU A 156 3.17 3.64 6.10
N PHE A 157 4.16 2.89 6.59
CA PHE A 157 4.23 2.42 7.98
C PHE A 157 5.10 3.30 8.90
N ASN A 158 5.54 4.48 8.43
CA ASN A 158 6.44 5.38 9.14
C ASN A 158 7.73 4.67 9.60
N LEU A 159 8.34 3.91 8.70
CA LEU A 159 9.59 3.17 8.88
C LEU A 159 10.76 3.80 8.09
N ARG A 160 10.56 5.02 7.60
CA ARG A 160 11.54 5.81 6.88
C ARG A 160 11.35 7.30 7.17
#